data_AF-A0A417CC20-F1
#
_entry.id   AF-A0A417CC20-F1
#
_cell.length_a   1.000
_cell.length_b   1.000
_cell.length_c   1.000
_cell.angle_alpha   90.00
_cell.angle_beta   90.00
_cell.angle_gamma   90.00
#
_symmetry.space_group_name_H-M   'P 1'
#
loop_
_entity.id
_entity.type
_entity.pdbx_description
1 polymer ?
#
loop_
_entity_poly.entity_id
_entity_poly.type
_entity_poly.pdbx_seq_one_letter_code
_entity_poly.pdbx_strand_id
1 'polypeptide(L)'
;MTLTGGKSTSCYLAPEDVSSNTDLTKVTMEITGDKSLIVIAGQGYDKGSWCAYIDFTAARAGNLIITAKYNGKIIKQWNITITSDWQEYLGYYSWRKSVENQIWTNDMELKDKLDAAQNYIKTHFKYKNGAPQYVYAYSEGIADCFTASHFFGDFAKDAGAQVKYVSTHTGNMYDYIAYAISDGGHVFNRVLLNGQWVNYDAQPPLS
;
A
#
# COMPACT_ATOMS: atom_id res chain seq x y z
N MET A 1 3.37 -21.02 -7.04
CA MET A 1 4.24 -19.92 -7.53
C MET A 1 5.36 -19.75 -6.53
N THR A 2 6.59 -19.57 -7.01
CA THR A 2 7.77 -19.37 -6.16
C THR A 2 8.46 -18.06 -6.51
N LEU A 3 8.75 -17.21 -5.53
CA LEU A 3 9.32 -15.88 -5.71
C LEU A 3 10.49 -15.66 -4.75
N THR A 4 11.46 -14.85 -5.14
CA THR A 4 12.46 -14.28 -4.21
C THR A 4 11.94 -12.95 -3.66
N GLY A 5 12.43 -12.53 -2.50
CA GLY A 5 12.15 -11.20 -1.93
C GLY A 5 12.42 -10.08 -2.93
N GLY A 6 11.58 -9.05 -2.91
CA GLY A 6 11.64 -7.88 -3.79
C GLY A 6 11.08 -8.11 -5.20
N LYS A 7 10.66 -9.33 -5.55
CA LYS A 7 10.01 -9.60 -6.83
C LYS A 7 8.53 -9.29 -6.77
N SER A 8 8.08 -8.47 -7.71
CA SER A 8 6.67 -8.17 -7.95
C SER A 8 6.05 -9.12 -8.96
N THR A 9 4.78 -9.45 -8.75
CA THR A 9 3.99 -10.29 -9.66
C THR A 9 2.50 -10.07 -9.44
N SER A 10 1.70 -10.74 -10.26
CA SER A 10 0.24 -10.65 -10.26
C SER A 10 -0.37 -12.04 -10.19
N CYS A 11 -1.43 -12.18 -9.39
CA CYS A 11 -2.37 -13.29 -9.53
C CYS A 11 -3.65 -12.73 -10.16
N TYR A 12 -4.06 -13.27 -11.30
CA TYR A 12 -5.20 -12.73 -12.04
C TYR A 12 -6.05 -13.81 -12.73
N LEU A 13 -7.27 -13.42 -13.06
CA LEU A 13 -8.24 -14.15 -13.87
C LEU A 13 -8.65 -13.29 -15.05
N ALA A 14 -8.34 -13.76 -16.25
CA ALA A 14 -8.83 -13.20 -17.50
C ALA A 14 -10.21 -13.80 -17.87
N PRO A 15 -10.98 -13.19 -18.78
CA PRO A 15 -12.29 -13.71 -19.21
C PRO A 15 -12.24 -15.17 -19.68
N GLU A 16 -11.15 -15.58 -20.33
CA GLU A 16 -10.93 -16.94 -20.82
C GLU A 16 -10.59 -17.97 -19.73
N ASP A 17 -10.21 -17.53 -18.52
CA ASP A 17 -9.90 -18.42 -17.39
C ASP A 17 -11.16 -18.93 -16.68
N VAL A 18 -12.34 -18.37 -16.97
CA VAL A 18 -13.57 -18.59 -16.21
C VAL A 18 -14.76 -18.90 -17.11
N SER A 19 -15.83 -19.43 -16.50
CA SER A 19 -17.11 -19.57 -17.20
C SER A 19 -17.63 -18.20 -17.65
N SER A 20 -18.25 -18.13 -18.83
CA SER A 20 -18.87 -16.92 -19.38
C SER A 20 -19.92 -16.25 -18.48
N ASN A 21 -20.47 -16.96 -17.49
CA ASN A 21 -21.40 -16.41 -16.49
C ASN A 21 -20.71 -15.78 -15.27
N THR A 22 -19.38 -15.76 -15.24
CA THR A 22 -18.58 -15.17 -14.16
C THR A 22 -18.40 -13.70 -14.42
N ASP A 23 -18.97 -12.86 -13.56
CA ASP A 23 -18.75 -11.42 -13.60
C ASP A 23 -17.44 -11.10 -12.85
N LEU A 24 -16.36 -10.91 -13.61
CA LEU A 24 -15.02 -10.61 -13.07
C LEU A 24 -14.99 -9.31 -12.25
N THR A 25 -15.94 -8.38 -12.45
CA THR A 25 -16.03 -7.16 -11.64
C THR A 25 -16.44 -7.43 -10.18
N LYS A 26 -16.99 -8.62 -9.92
CA LYS A 26 -17.44 -9.08 -8.60
C LYS A 26 -16.52 -10.14 -7.99
N VAL A 27 -15.41 -10.46 -8.65
CA VAL A 27 -14.41 -11.37 -8.09
C VAL A 27 -13.63 -10.65 -7.01
N THR A 28 -13.44 -11.31 -5.87
CA THR A 28 -12.58 -10.83 -4.78
C THR A 28 -11.34 -11.68 -4.66
N MET A 29 -10.21 -11.05 -4.31
CA MET A 29 -8.96 -11.73 -3.99
C MET A 29 -8.80 -11.77 -2.47
N GLU A 30 -8.61 -12.97 -1.92
CA GLU A 30 -8.45 -13.19 -0.49
C GLU A 30 -7.10 -13.81 -0.19
N ILE A 31 -6.43 -13.30 0.84
CA ILE A 31 -5.14 -13.81 1.31
C ILE A 31 -5.38 -14.63 2.58
N THR A 32 -4.97 -15.90 2.54
CA THR A 32 -4.92 -16.79 3.70
C THR A 32 -3.47 -17.03 4.11
N GLY A 33 -3.17 -16.81 5.39
CA GLY A 33 -1.80 -16.85 5.95
C GLY A 33 -1.34 -15.49 6.46
N ASP A 34 -0.05 -15.36 6.71
CA ASP A 34 0.54 -14.10 7.15
C ASP A 34 0.60 -13.09 6.01
N LYS A 35 -0.16 -12.00 6.13
CA LYS A 35 -0.19 -10.91 5.14
C LYS A 35 1.10 -10.10 5.13
N SER A 36 1.90 -10.14 6.19
CA SER A 36 3.19 -9.42 6.28
C SER A 36 4.24 -9.95 5.29
N LEU A 37 3.98 -11.11 4.69
CA LEU A 37 4.84 -11.73 3.68
C LEU A 37 4.84 -10.99 2.34
N ILE A 38 3.84 -10.15 2.06
CA ILE A 38 3.71 -9.41 0.79
C ILE A 38 3.29 -7.96 0.99
N VAL A 39 3.69 -7.10 0.05
CA VAL A 39 3.20 -5.72 -0.06
C VAL A 39 2.25 -5.63 -1.25
N ILE A 40 0.99 -5.32 -1.00
CA ILE A 40 -0.04 -5.23 -2.06
C ILE A 40 0.08 -3.88 -2.77
N ALA A 41 0.28 -3.91 -4.08
CA ALA A 41 0.36 -2.72 -4.94
C ALA A 41 -1.01 -2.32 -5.53
N GLY A 42 -1.92 -3.29 -5.64
CA GLY A 42 -3.25 -3.10 -6.18
C GLY A 42 -4.07 -4.39 -6.15
N GLN A 43 -5.39 -4.29 -6.13
CA GLN A 43 -6.29 -5.43 -6.37
C GLN A 43 -7.67 -4.96 -6.79
N GLY A 44 -8.43 -5.85 -7.42
CA GLY A 44 -9.80 -5.62 -7.85
C GLY A 44 -9.98 -5.98 -9.31
N TYR A 45 -10.72 -5.16 -10.05
CA TYR A 45 -10.96 -5.34 -11.48
C TYR A 45 -10.26 -4.25 -12.28
N ASP A 46 -9.44 -4.65 -13.24
CA ASP A 46 -8.85 -3.74 -14.22
C ASP A 46 -9.71 -3.69 -15.49
N LYS A 47 -10.20 -2.49 -15.82
CA LYS A 47 -11.01 -2.26 -17.03
C LYS A 47 -10.19 -2.36 -18.32
N GLY A 48 -8.88 -2.12 -18.26
CA GLY A 48 -8.00 -2.17 -19.43
C GLY A 48 -7.75 -3.60 -19.88
N SER A 49 -7.34 -4.46 -18.96
CA SER A 49 -7.08 -5.89 -19.21
C SER A 49 -8.31 -6.78 -19.04
N TRP A 50 -9.44 -6.26 -18.55
CA TRP A 50 -10.66 -7.01 -18.24
C TRP A 50 -10.43 -8.15 -17.24
N CYS A 51 -9.41 -8.00 -16.38
CA CYS A 51 -8.98 -9.02 -15.45
C CYS A 51 -9.38 -8.67 -14.01
N ALA A 52 -9.78 -9.69 -13.25
CA ALA A 52 -9.75 -9.61 -11.78
C ALA A 52 -8.35 -9.96 -11.29
N TYR A 53 -7.75 -9.16 -10.42
CA TYR A 53 -6.34 -9.30 -10.07
C TYR A 53 -6.00 -8.90 -8.63
N ILE A 54 -4.80 -9.32 -8.22
CA ILE A 54 -4.03 -8.76 -7.11
C ILE A 54 -2.56 -8.70 -7.51
N ASP A 55 -1.99 -7.51 -7.38
CA ASP A 55 -0.58 -7.21 -7.61
C ASP A 55 0.14 -7.05 -6.28
N PHE A 56 1.29 -7.69 -6.15
CA PHE A 56 2.06 -7.65 -4.91
C PHE A 56 3.56 -7.83 -5.13
N THR A 57 4.33 -7.39 -4.14
CA THR A 57 5.78 -7.64 -4.03
C THR A 57 6.05 -8.58 -2.87
N ALA A 58 6.89 -9.59 -3.08
CA ALA A 58 7.33 -10.50 -2.04
C ALA A 58 8.20 -9.78 -1.01
N ALA A 59 7.82 -9.81 0.27
CA ALA A 59 8.43 -9.03 1.34
C ALA A 59 9.26 -9.89 2.31
N ARG A 60 8.72 -11.03 2.74
CA ARG A 60 9.36 -11.97 3.69
C ARG A 60 9.27 -13.40 3.20
N ALA A 61 10.28 -14.20 3.51
CA ALA A 61 10.28 -15.63 3.25
C ALA A 61 9.14 -16.32 4.01
N GLY A 62 8.46 -17.25 3.34
CA GLY A 62 7.31 -17.92 3.91
C GLY A 62 6.36 -18.45 2.85
N ASN A 63 5.19 -18.90 3.29
CA ASN A 63 4.14 -19.42 2.42
C ASN A 63 2.81 -18.75 2.73
N LEU A 64 2.05 -18.39 1.70
CA LEU A 64 0.68 -17.90 1.80
C LEU A 64 -0.15 -18.42 0.63
N ILE A 65 -1.46 -18.27 0.75
CA ILE A 65 -2.41 -18.64 -0.29
C ILE A 65 -3.19 -17.40 -0.73
N ILE A 66 -3.31 -17.21 -2.03
CA ILE A 66 -4.24 -16.23 -2.62
C ILE A 66 -5.38 -17.00 -3.27
N THR A 67 -6.61 -16.58 -3.02
CA THR A 67 -7.81 -17.22 -3.52
C THR A 67 -8.69 -16.21 -4.22
N ALA A 68 -9.08 -16.50 -5.46
CA ALA A 68 -10.13 -15.76 -6.15
C ALA A 68 -11.49 -16.36 -5.80
N LYS A 69 -12.44 -15.53 -5.38
CA LYS A 69 -13.82 -15.93 -5.05
C LYS A 69 -14.85 -15.17 -5.87
N TYR A 70 -15.90 -15.86 -6.32
CA TYR A 70 -17.09 -15.28 -6.96
C TYR A 70 -18.34 -15.83 -6.27
N ASN A 71 -19.23 -14.95 -5.81
CA ASN A 71 -20.42 -15.33 -5.03
C ASN A 71 -20.09 -16.25 -3.84
N GLY A 72 -18.99 -15.97 -3.14
CA GLY A 72 -18.49 -16.76 -2.00
C GLY A 72 -17.83 -18.09 -2.37
N LYS A 73 -17.86 -18.52 -3.64
CA LYS A 73 -17.24 -19.77 -4.10
C LYS A 73 -15.83 -19.51 -4.59
N ILE A 74 -14.91 -20.41 -4.22
CA ILE A 74 -13.54 -20.40 -4.74
C ILE A 74 -13.56 -20.80 -6.22
N ILE A 75 -12.97 -19.98 -7.07
CA ILE A 75 -12.85 -20.23 -8.51
C ILE A 75 -11.39 -20.48 -8.94
N LYS A 76 -10.40 -19.94 -8.21
CA LYS A 76 -8.98 -20.23 -8.42
C LYS A 76 -8.20 -20.04 -7.12
N GLN A 77 -7.12 -20.80 -6.96
CA GLN A 77 -6.23 -20.70 -5.82
C GLN A 77 -4.77 -20.72 -6.29
N TRP A 78 -3.96 -19.83 -5.73
CA TRP A 78 -2.52 -19.79 -5.93
C TRP A 78 -1.81 -20.02 -4.60
N ASN A 79 -1.01 -21.09 -4.53
CA ASN A 79 -0.07 -21.31 -3.44
C ASN A 79 1.21 -20.53 -3.73
N ILE A 80 1.57 -19.59 -2.86
CA ILE A 80 2.71 -18.70 -3.02
C ILE A 80 3.80 -19.11 -2.02
N THR A 81 5.01 -19.35 -2.51
CA THR A 81 6.22 -19.61 -1.71
C THR A 81 7.21 -18.50 -1.96
N ILE A 82 7.64 -17.81 -0.91
CA ILE A 82 8.68 -16.78 -0.95
C ILE A 82 9.95 -17.37 -0.35
N THR A 83 11.04 -17.39 -1.12
CA THR A 83 12.27 -18.10 -0.77
C THR A 83 13.31 -17.23 -0.05
N SER A 84 13.15 -15.92 -0.08
CA SER A 84 14.07 -14.99 0.59
C SER A 84 13.35 -13.70 1.01
N ASP A 85 13.90 -13.03 2.00
CA ASP A 85 13.43 -11.72 2.44
C ASP A 85 13.83 -10.61 1.46
N TRP A 86 13.00 -9.56 1.39
CA TRP A 86 13.33 -8.30 0.73
C TRP A 86 14.02 -7.36 1.72
N GLN A 87 15.36 -7.33 1.70
CA GLN A 87 16.14 -6.64 2.73
C GLN A 87 15.85 -5.15 2.82
N GLU A 88 15.63 -4.47 1.69
CA GLU A 88 15.32 -3.05 1.63
C GLU A 88 13.99 -2.74 2.32
N TYR A 89 12.97 -3.58 2.09
CA TYR A 89 11.68 -3.45 2.78
C TYR A 89 11.81 -3.75 4.27
N LEU A 90 12.63 -4.73 4.67
CA LEU A 90 12.87 -5.00 6.09
C LEU A 90 13.58 -3.82 6.78
N GLY A 91 14.52 -3.17 6.09
CA GLY A 91 15.16 -1.95 6.55
C GLY A 91 14.14 -0.82 6.74
N TYR A 92 13.32 -0.56 5.72
CA TYR A 92 12.24 0.42 5.79
C TYR A 92 11.24 0.13 6.91
N TYR A 93 10.78 -1.13 7.04
CA TYR A 93 9.86 -1.54 8.10
C TYR A 93 10.47 -1.30 9.48
N SER A 94 11.74 -1.66 9.67
CA SER A 94 12.44 -1.49 10.95
C SER A 94 12.63 0.00 11.29
N TRP A 95 12.99 0.82 10.32
CA TRP A 95 13.05 2.28 10.47
C TRP A 95 11.69 2.83 10.88
N ARG A 96 10.62 2.46 10.16
CA ARG A 96 9.26 2.92 10.43
C ARG A 96 8.86 2.59 11.86
N LYS A 97 9.07 1.34 12.30
CA LYS A 97 8.80 0.92 13.69
C LYS A 97 9.62 1.68 14.73
N SER A 98 10.89 1.99 14.43
CA SER A 98 11.71 2.83 15.29
C SER A 98 11.15 4.24 15.41
N VAL A 99 10.69 4.84 14.31
CA VAL A 99 10.06 6.17 14.31
C VAL A 99 8.76 6.18 15.08
N GLU A 100 7.87 5.20 14.87
CA GLU A 100 6.61 5.06 15.62
C GLU A 100 6.84 5.13 17.13
N ASN A 101 7.83 4.39 17.63
CA ASN A 101 8.20 4.38 19.05
C ASN A 101 8.80 5.70 19.56
N GLN A 102 9.24 6.59 18.67
CA GLN A 102 9.75 7.92 19.03
C GLN A 102 8.64 8.97 19.03
N ILE A 103 7.70 8.88 18.08
CA ILE A 103 6.74 9.94 17.82
C ILE A 103 5.39 9.72 18.51
N TRP A 104 5.09 8.49 18.94
CA TRP A 104 3.86 8.23 19.70
C TRP A 104 3.96 7.09 20.70
N THR A 105 2.96 7.00 21.58
CA THR A 105 2.75 5.87 22.50
C THR A 105 1.41 5.18 22.22
N ASN A 106 1.19 4.00 22.82
CA ASN A 106 -0.06 3.25 22.61
C ASN A 106 -1.30 4.01 23.08
N ASP A 107 -1.18 4.80 24.16
CA ASP A 107 -2.27 5.54 24.80
C ASP A 107 -2.63 6.86 24.08
N MET A 108 -1.85 7.27 23.08
CA MET A 108 -2.18 8.45 22.28
C MET A 108 -3.43 8.20 21.43
N GLU A 109 -4.28 9.23 21.35
CA GLU A 109 -5.44 9.27 20.47
C GLU A 109 -5.01 9.11 19.01
N LEU A 110 -5.88 8.51 18.19
CA LEU A 110 -5.59 8.26 16.78
C LEU A 110 -5.20 9.55 16.04
N LYS A 111 -5.92 10.64 16.28
CA LYS A 111 -5.63 11.93 15.65
C LYS A 111 -4.22 12.42 16.01
N ASP A 112 -3.81 12.30 17.27
CA ASP A 112 -2.50 12.78 17.72
C ASP A 112 -1.36 11.94 17.11
N LYS A 113 -1.56 10.62 16.94
CA LYS A 113 -0.62 9.75 16.21
C LYS A 113 -0.44 10.20 14.76
N LEU A 114 -1.54 10.50 14.08
CA LEU A 114 -1.52 10.96 12.68
C LEU A 114 -0.84 12.32 12.54
N ASP A 115 -1.17 13.27 13.43
CA ASP A 115 -0.57 14.60 13.43
C ASP A 115 0.95 14.51 13.71
N ALA A 116 1.38 13.63 14.64
CA ALA A 116 2.79 13.35 14.90
C ALA A 116 3.51 12.74 13.69
N ALA A 117 2.88 11.79 12.98
CA ALA A 117 3.42 11.19 11.76
C ALA A 117 3.65 12.22 10.65
N GLN A 118 2.63 13.04 10.40
CA GLN A 118 2.71 14.10 9.39
C GLN A 118 3.81 15.10 9.75
N ASN A 119 3.86 15.54 11.01
CA ASN A 119 4.88 16.48 11.47
C ASN A 119 6.30 15.89 11.36
N TYR A 120 6.48 14.62 11.74
CA TYR A 120 7.77 13.94 11.60
C TYR A 120 8.26 13.95 10.14
N ILE A 121 7.42 13.52 9.19
CA ILE A 121 7.80 13.49 7.77
C ILE A 121 8.17 14.89 7.27
N LYS A 122 7.34 15.89 7.58
CA LYS A 122 7.55 17.27 7.11
C LYS A 122 8.80 17.95 7.66
N THR A 123 9.29 17.49 8.81
CA THR A 123 10.44 18.10 9.51
C THR A 123 11.73 17.32 9.33
N HIS A 124 11.66 16.01 9.11
CA HIS A 124 12.84 15.14 9.00
C HIS A 124 13.29 14.89 7.56
N PHE A 125 12.42 15.13 6.58
CA PHE A 125 12.72 14.93 5.17
C PHE A 125 12.86 16.26 4.45
N LYS A 126 13.76 16.31 3.47
CA LYS A 126 13.85 17.41 2.51
C LYS A 126 13.04 17.10 1.27
N TYR A 127 12.36 18.10 0.72
CA TYR A 127 11.67 17.93 -0.54
C TYR A 127 12.68 17.69 -1.67
N LYS A 128 12.45 16.66 -2.48
CA LYS A 128 13.16 16.43 -3.75
C LYS A 128 12.20 15.80 -4.75
N ASN A 129 11.90 16.51 -5.83
CA ASN A 129 11.07 15.97 -6.90
C ASN A 129 11.75 14.75 -7.53
N GLY A 130 10.99 13.67 -7.76
CA GLY A 130 11.53 12.39 -8.21
C GLY A 130 12.38 11.72 -7.13
N ALA A 131 11.90 11.75 -5.88
CA ALA A 131 12.50 10.96 -4.82
C ALA A 131 12.44 9.47 -5.20
N PRO A 132 13.42 8.65 -4.75
CA PRO A 132 13.40 7.24 -5.05
C PRO A 132 12.21 6.56 -4.36
N GLN A 133 11.98 5.28 -4.66
CA GLN A 133 10.93 4.53 -3.99
C GLN A 133 11.11 4.59 -2.45
N TYR A 134 10.00 4.58 -1.74
CA TYR A 134 9.91 4.69 -0.28
C TYR A 134 10.89 3.78 0.49
N VAL A 135 11.12 2.55 0.02
CA VAL A 135 12.08 1.60 0.62
C VAL A 135 13.55 2.02 0.52
N TYR A 136 13.87 3.04 -0.26
CA TYR A 136 15.20 3.65 -0.36
C TYR A 136 15.20 5.06 0.25
N ALA A 137 14.17 5.84 -0.05
CA ALA A 137 14.06 7.25 0.30
C ALA A 137 14.15 7.54 1.81
N TYR A 138 13.69 6.60 2.66
CA TYR A 138 13.72 6.78 4.12
C TYR A 138 15.15 6.99 4.65
N SER A 139 16.13 6.35 4.01
CA SER A 139 17.54 6.40 4.40
C SER A 139 18.27 7.64 3.85
N GLU A 140 17.77 8.19 2.74
CA GLU A 140 18.34 9.39 2.10
C GLU A 140 17.81 10.71 2.70
N GLY A 141 16.77 10.64 3.54
CA GLY A 141 16.17 11.84 4.15
C GLY A 141 15.52 12.77 3.12
N ILE A 142 15.05 12.22 2.00
CA ILE A 142 14.34 12.96 0.94
C ILE A 142 12.97 12.36 0.68
N ALA A 143 12.01 13.20 0.30
CA ALA A 143 10.70 12.75 -0.13
C ALA A 143 10.06 13.74 -1.11
N ASP A 144 9.34 13.22 -2.09
CA ASP A 144 8.32 13.95 -2.85
C ASP A 144 6.91 13.62 -2.32
N CYS A 145 5.87 14.12 -2.98
CA CYS A 145 4.48 13.84 -2.60
C CYS A 145 4.14 12.35 -2.60
N PHE A 146 4.70 11.56 -3.53
CA PHE A 146 4.42 10.13 -3.62
C PHE A 146 5.06 9.38 -2.46
N THR A 147 6.33 9.66 -2.20
CA THR A 147 7.10 9.05 -1.12
C THR A 147 6.52 9.41 0.24
N ALA A 148 6.24 10.70 0.47
CA ALA A 148 5.67 11.19 1.71
C ALA A 148 4.27 10.60 1.96
N SER A 149 3.45 10.50 0.91
CA SER A 149 2.12 9.87 1.02
C SER A 149 2.21 8.38 1.32
N HIS A 150 3.24 7.70 0.80
CA HIS A 150 3.49 6.30 1.13
C HIS A 150 3.82 6.15 2.62
N PHE A 151 4.82 6.90 3.10
CA PHE A 151 5.22 6.88 4.52
C PHE A 151 4.04 7.17 5.43
N PHE A 152 3.32 8.27 5.19
CA PHE A 152 2.18 8.63 6.00
C PHE A 152 1.09 7.55 5.97
N GLY A 153 0.75 7.04 4.78
CA GLY A 153 -0.23 5.97 4.65
C GLY A 153 0.13 4.72 5.45
N ASP A 154 1.41 4.37 5.50
CA ASP A 154 1.91 3.25 6.28
C ASP A 154 1.88 3.52 7.79
N PHE A 155 2.27 4.72 8.25
CA PHE A 155 2.11 5.12 9.65
C PHE A 155 0.63 5.11 10.07
N ALA A 156 -0.26 5.62 9.22
CA ALA A 156 -1.69 5.68 9.48
C ALA A 156 -2.31 4.27 9.59
N LYS A 157 -1.94 3.34 8.70
CA LYS A 157 -2.38 1.93 8.78
C LYS A 157 -1.90 1.27 10.07
N ASP A 158 -0.66 1.51 10.47
CA ASP A 158 -0.09 0.92 11.69
C ASP A 158 -0.72 1.50 12.96
N ALA A 159 -1.17 2.75 12.92
CA ALA A 159 -2.00 3.35 13.96
C ALA A 159 -3.46 2.82 13.97
N GLY A 160 -3.83 1.95 13.02
CA GLY A 160 -5.18 1.36 12.91
C GLY A 160 -6.17 2.23 12.13
N ALA A 161 -5.71 3.25 11.41
CA ALA A 161 -6.58 4.16 10.66
C ALA A 161 -7.01 3.56 9.32
N GLN A 162 -8.24 3.89 8.90
CA GLN A 162 -8.63 3.73 7.51
C GLN A 162 -8.10 4.91 6.70
N VAL A 163 -7.21 4.64 5.75
CA VAL A 163 -6.53 5.65 4.93
C VAL A 163 -6.80 5.43 3.44
N LYS A 164 -6.87 6.53 2.68
CA LYS A 164 -6.93 6.57 1.22
C LYS A 164 -5.80 7.45 0.68
N TYR A 165 -5.42 7.19 -0.56
CA TYR A 165 -4.50 8.01 -1.35
C TYR A 165 -5.32 8.82 -2.37
N VAL A 166 -5.00 10.09 -2.53
CA VAL A 166 -5.78 11.03 -3.33
C VAL A 166 -4.88 11.72 -4.33
N SER A 167 -5.28 11.72 -5.60
CA SER A 167 -4.69 12.58 -6.64
C SER A 167 -5.40 13.93 -6.65
N THR A 168 -4.66 15.03 -6.69
CA THR A 168 -5.25 16.36 -6.92
C THR A 168 -5.70 16.57 -8.36
N HIS A 169 -5.26 15.73 -9.32
CA HIS A 169 -5.68 15.83 -10.71
C HIS A 169 -7.15 15.40 -10.89
N THR A 170 -7.55 14.29 -10.26
CA THR A 170 -8.90 13.73 -10.38
C THR A 170 -9.77 13.95 -9.14
N GLY A 171 -9.16 14.11 -7.96
CA GLY A 171 -9.85 14.14 -6.67
C GLY A 171 -10.31 12.76 -6.17
N ASN A 172 -9.98 11.68 -6.89
CA ASN A 172 -10.39 10.32 -6.55
C ASN A 172 -9.65 9.78 -5.33
N MET A 173 -10.33 8.96 -4.52
CA MET A 173 -9.77 8.31 -3.33
C MET A 173 -9.53 6.83 -3.59
N TYR A 174 -8.29 6.38 -3.39
CA TYR A 174 -7.85 5.01 -3.68
C TYR A 174 -7.33 4.30 -2.44
N ASP A 175 -7.53 2.98 -2.37
CA ASP A 175 -6.92 2.13 -1.33
C ASP A 175 -5.41 1.93 -1.55
N TYR A 176 -4.97 2.05 -2.80
CA TYR A 176 -3.59 1.79 -3.21
C TYR A 176 -2.99 3.01 -3.88
N ILE A 177 -1.79 3.39 -3.44
CA ILE A 177 -1.11 4.61 -3.90
C ILE A 177 -0.81 4.59 -5.40
N ALA A 178 -0.56 3.42 -5.99
CA ALA A 178 -0.24 3.28 -7.40
C ALA A 178 -1.31 3.90 -8.31
N TYR A 179 -2.59 3.79 -7.93
CA TYR A 179 -3.68 4.39 -8.69
C TYR A 179 -3.71 5.91 -8.56
N ALA A 180 -3.48 6.45 -7.36
CA ALA A 180 -3.37 7.90 -7.16
C ALA A 180 -2.19 8.50 -7.94
N ILE A 181 -1.06 7.78 -8.01
CA ILE A 181 0.10 8.19 -8.82
C ILE A 181 -0.22 8.14 -10.31
N SER A 182 -0.91 7.08 -10.76
CA SER A 182 -1.28 6.92 -12.18
C SER A 182 -2.23 8.00 -12.68
N ASP A 183 -3.08 8.54 -11.81
CA ASP A 183 -3.94 9.69 -12.14
C ASP A 183 -3.13 10.99 -12.34
N GLY A 184 -1.87 11.04 -11.89
CA GLY A 184 -1.00 12.20 -11.97
C GLY A 184 -1.31 13.28 -10.93
N GLY A 185 -0.62 14.42 -11.05
CA GLY A 185 -0.74 15.54 -10.11
C GLY A 185 -0.04 15.30 -8.76
N HIS A 186 -0.48 16.05 -7.74
CA HIS A 186 0.01 15.90 -6.36
C HIS A 186 -0.75 14.77 -5.67
N VAL A 187 -0.05 13.95 -4.89
CA VAL A 187 -0.66 12.88 -4.09
C VAL A 187 -0.57 13.23 -2.61
N PHE A 188 -1.68 13.01 -1.90
CA PHE A 188 -1.77 13.15 -0.45
C PHE A 188 -2.71 12.08 0.13
N ASN A 189 -2.85 12.03 1.45
CA ASN A 189 -3.70 11.05 2.11
C ASN A 189 -5.01 11.66 2.63
N ARG A 190 -6.03 10.82 2.74
CA ARG A 190 -7.21 11.10 3.57
C ARG A 190 -7.41 10.00 4.59
N VAL A 191 -7.75 10.37 5.80
CA VAL A 191 -7.99 9.42 6.90
C VAL A 191 -9.43 9.57 7.39
N LEU A 192 -10.12 8.45 7.61
CA LEU A 192 -11.48 8.47 8.16
C LEU A 192 -11.42 8.67 9.68
N LEU A 193 -11.82 9.86 10.13
CA LEU A 193 -11.90 10.24 11.54
C LEU A 193 -13.33 10.66 11.87
N ASN A 194 -13.94 10.04 12.89
CA ASN A 194 -15.30 10.35 13.33
C ASN A 194 -16.33 10.37 12.19
N GLY A 195 -16.21 9.42 11.24
CA GLY A 195 -17.09 9.31 10.08
C GLY A 195 -16.83 10.31 8.94
N GLN A 196 -15.78 11.12 9.04
CA GLN A 196 -15.41 12.12 8.02
C GLN A 196 -14.00 11.88 7.47
N TRP A 197 -13.82 12.08 6.18
CA TRP A 197 -12.51 12.01 5.54
C TRP A 197 -11.75 13.33 5.75
N VAL A 198 -10.65 13.26 6.49
CA VAL A 198 -9.79 14.39 6.83
C VAL A 198 -8.51 14.34 5.99
N ASN A 199 -8.09 15.48 5.43
CA ASN A 199 -6.88 15.58 4.61
C ASN A 199 -5.61 15.52 5.47
N TYR A 200 -4.64 14.74 5.01
CA TYR A 200 -3.28 14.70 5.51
C TYR A 200 -2.30 14.78 4.34
N ASP A 201 -1.66 15.93 4.20
CA ASP A 201 -0.57 16.13 3.25
C ASP A 201 0.75 16.15 4.00
N ALA A 202 1.51 15.07 3.86
CA ALA A 202 2.78 14.87 4.54
C ALA A 202 3.98 15.34 3.70
N GLN A 203 3.77 15.92 2.51
CA GLN A 203 4.89 16.39 1.69
C GLN A 203 5.75 17.40 2.48
N PRO A 204 7.08 17.21 2.51
CA PRO A 204 7.97 18.20 3.09
C PRO A 204 7.80 19.58 2.45
N PRO A 205 8.05 20.67 3.19
CA PRO A 205 8.04 22.02 2.62
C PRO A 205 8.98 22.11 1.41
N LEU A 206 8.54 22.82 0.37
CA LEU A 206 9.42 23.19 -0.74
C LEU A 206 10.52 24.10 -0.19
N SER A 207 11.78 23.78 -0.47
CA SER A 207 12.95 24.59 -0.11
C SER A 207 13.09 25.82 -0.98
#